data_AF-A0AAV9ZRT7-F1
#
_entry.id   AF-A0AAV9ZRT7-F1
#
_cell.length_a   1.000
_cell.length_b   1.000
_cell.length_c   1.000
_cell.angle_alpha   90.00
_cell.angle_beta   90.00
_cell.angle_gamma   90.00
#
_symmetry.space_group_name_H-M   'P 1'
#
loop_
_entity.id
_entity.type
_entity.pdbx_description
1 polymer ?
#
loop_
_entity_poly.entity_id
_entity_poly.type
_entity_poly.pdbx_seq_one_letter_code
_entity_poly.pdbx_strand_id
1 'polypeptide(L)'
;MYLAPEEENPVHPFSYAQIIGIFHADILNLADGPGAKIQTKEFLWIRRYRIDKTFRAGFKRRRLHRLEFLPDSDPQAFGFLDPDEVIRGSHIIPAFARDEQRHYLRMDRLDGYPARV
;
A
#
# COMPACT_ATOMS: atom_id res chain seq x y z
N MET A 1 -3.21 -1.99 -6.01
CA MET A 1 -2.43 -1.33 -7.09
C MET A 1 -3.15 -0.05 -7.43
N TYR A 2 -2.43 1.07 -7.50
CA TYR A 2 -2.95 2.41 -7.76
C TYR A 2 -1.99 3.14 -8.72
N LEU A 3 -2.38 4.31 -9.22
CA LEU A 3 -1.50 5.09 -10.11
C LEU A 3 -0.31 5.64 -9.32
N ALA A 4 0.89 5.51 -9.89
CA ALA A 4 2.05 6.20 -9.35
C ALA A 4 1.95 7.71 -9.67
N PRO A 5 2.46 8.59 -8.80
CA PRO A 5 2.66 10.00 -9.15
C PRO A 5 3.49 10.11 -10.44
N GLU A 6 3.18 11.08 -11.31
CA GLU A 6 3.82 11.24 -12.63
C GLU A 6 5.35 11.35 -12.57
N GLU A 7 5.89 11.83 -11.44
CA GLU A 7 7.32 12.07 -11.23
C GLU A 7 8.12 10.81 -10.82
N GLU A 8 7.47 9.71 -10.46
CA GLU A 8 8.16 8.60 -9.77
C GLU A 8 8.83 7.60 -10.73
N ASN A 9 8.19 7.28 -11.87
CA ASN A 9 8.77 6.36 -12.87
C ASN A 9 8.05 6.37 -14.25
N PRO A 10 8.65 6.95 -15.31
CA PRO A 10 8.04 6.97 -16.64
C PRO A 10 7.95 5.57 -17.31
N VAL A 11 8.64 4.55 -16.76
CA VAL A 11 8.66 3.18 -17.32
C VAL A 11 7.59 2.28 -16.69
N HIS A 12 7.09 2.63 -15.49
CA HIS A 12 6.10 1.84 -14.78
C HIS A 12 5.10 2.73 -14.04
N PRO A 13 3.87 2.91 -14.56
CA PRO A 13 2.95 3.95 -14.11
C PRO A 13 2.13 3.57 -12.86
N PHE A 14 2.49 2.49 -12.18
CA PHE A 14 1.69 1.94 -11.10
C PHE A 14 2.48 1.79 -9.81
N SER A 15 1.79 2.08 -8.71
CA SER A 15 2.29 1.85 -7.37
C SER A 15 1.53 0.71 -6.70
N TYR A 16 2.21 0.06 -5.75
CA TYR A 16 1.71 -1.12 -5.07
C TYR A 16 1.75 -0.90 -3.57
N ALA A 17 0.75 -1.44 -2.89
CA ALA A 17 0.70 -1.48 -1.45
C ALA A 17 -0.07 -2.71 -0.98
N GLN A 18 0.26 -3.16 0.22
CA GLN A 18 -0.50 -4.14 0.98
C GLN A 18 -1.56 -3.38 1.77
N ILE A 19 -2.82 -3.76 1.66
CA ILE A 19 -3.89 -3.25 2.54
C ILE A 19 -3.71 -3.96 3.88
N ILE A 20 -3.52 -3.17 4.94
CA ILE A 20 -3.45 -3.68 6.32
C ILE A 20 -4.84 -3.61 6.96
N GLY A 21 -5.61 -2.56 6.66
CA GLY A 21 -6.97 -2.40 7.19
C GLY A 21 -7.86 -1.57 6.27
N ILE A 22 -9.16 -1.84 6.34
CA ILE A 22 -10.23 -1.13 5.65
C ILE A 22 -11.09 -0.48 6.73
N PHE A 23 -11.25 0.83 6.67
CA PHE A 23 -11.95 1.59 7.70
C PHE A 23 -13.02 2.48 7.09
N HIS A 24 -14.01 2.83 7.91
CA HIS A 24 -14.95 3.91 7.65
C HIS A 24 -15.04 4.81 8.89
N ALA A 25 -15.28 6.10 8.67
CA ALA A 25 -15.55 7.04 9.74
C ALA A 25 -16.68 7.98 9.34
N ASP A 26 -17.51 8.33 10.31
CA ASP A 26 -18.48 9.39 10.18
C ASP A 26 -17.81 10.72 10.50
N ILE A 27 -17.73 11.59 9.48
CA ILE A 27 -17.00 12.85 9.55
C ILE A 27 -17.99 14.01 9.42
N LEU A 28 -17.90 14.96 10.34
CA LEU A 28 -18.58 16.24 10.23
C LEU A 28 -17.55 17.31 9.83
N ASN A 29 -17.67 17.87 8.63
CA ASN A 29 -16.79 18.94 8.21
C ASN A 29 -17.25 20.28 8.80
N LEU A 30 -16.51 20.79 9.79
CA LEU A 30 -16.83 22.04 10.46
C LEU A 30 -16.74 23.27 9.53
N ALA A 31 -16.00 23.17 8.42
CA ALA A 31 -15.91 24.23 7.42
C ALA A 31 -17.23 24.43 6.65
N ASP A 32 -18.14 23.45 6.65
CA ASP A 32 -19.44 23.54 5.96
C ASP A 32 -20.43 24.45 6.72
N GLY A 33 -20.10 24.87 7.94
CA GLY A 33 -20.89 25.81 8.74
C GLY A 33 -22.16 25.21 9.37
N PRO A 34 -23.09 26.08 9.83
CA PRO A 34 -24.33 25.63 10.44
C PRO A 34 -25.16 24.78 9.48
N GLY A 35 -25.56 23.58 9.92
CA GLY A 35 -26.27 22.60 9.08
C GLY A 35 -25.36 21.62 8.34
N ALA A 36 -24.05 21.60 8.66
CA ALA A 36 -23.12 20.57 8.21
C ALA A 36 -23.71 19.17 8.43
N LYS A 37 -23.62 18.34 7.40
CA LYS A 37 -24.10 16.95 7.43
C LYS A 37 -22.95 16.02 7.77
N ILE A 38 -23.24 15.01 8.58
CA ILE A 38 -22.32 13.90 8.77
C ILE A 38 -22.18 13.15 7.45
N GLN A 39 -20.94 12.91 7.04
CA GLN A 39 -20.59 12.16 5.85
C GLN A 39 -19.78 10.93 6.27
N THR A 40 -20.23 9.75 5.89
CA THR A 40 -19.43 8.54 6.04
C THR A 40 -18.34 8.54 4.96
N LYS A 41 -17.08 8.39 5.37
CA LYS A 41 -15.91 8.29 4.50
C LYS A 41 -15.18 6.99 4.74
N GLU A 42 -14.83 6.31 3.66
CA GLU A 42 -14.04 5.09 3.67
C GLU A 42 -12.57 5.43 3.39
N PHE A 43 -11.65 4.71 4.02
CA PHE A 43 -10.22 4.87 3.79
C PHE A 43 -9.46 3.58 4.10
N LEU A 44 -8.38 3.36 3.36
CA LEU A 44 -7.56 2.16 3.47
C LEU A 44 -6.27 2.50 4.22
N TRP A 45 -5.90 1.72 5.22
CA TRP A 45 -4.56 1.77 5.80
C TRP A 45 -3.65 0.81 5.05
N ILE A 46 -2.54 1.33 4.53
CA ILE A 46 -1.68 0.61 3.59
C ILE A 46 -0.21 0.57 4.04
N ARG A 47 0.50 -0.48 3.63
CA ARG A 47 1.97 -0.57 3.64
C ARG A 47 2.50 -0.55 2.21
N ARG A 48 3.30 0.45 1.88
CA ARG A 48 3.75 0.70 0.50
C ARG A 48 4.91 -0.24 0.10
N TYR A 49 4.87 -0.66 -1.15
CA TYR A 49 6.02 -1.25 -1.83
C TYR A 49 6.70 -0.20 -2.70
N ARG A 50 7.99 -0.38 -2.93
CA ARG A 50 8.72 0.27 -4.03
C ARG A 50 9.20 -0.75 -5.05
N ILE A 51 9.44 -0.29 -6.26
CA ILE A 51 10.00 -1.11 -7.34
C ILE A 51 11.50 -1.23 -7.14
N ASP A 52 12.03 -2.45 -7.20
CA ASP A 52 13.47 -2.71 -7.20
C ASP A 52 14.06 -2.21 -8.53
N LYS A 53 14.64 -1.01 -8.52
CA LYS A 53 15.26 -0.37 -9.68
C LYS A 53 16.57 -1.05 -10.12
N THR A 54 17.17 -1.89 -9.28
CA THR A 54 18.39 -2.62 -9.62
C THR A 54 18.08 -3.84 -10.49
N PHE A 55 16.84 -4.33 -10.44
CA PHE A 55 16.41 -5.48 -11.19
C PHE A 55 15.93 -5.14 -12.60
N ARG A 56 16.60 -5.71 -13.61
CA ARG A 56 16.19 -5.58 -15.02
C ARG A 56 14.90 -6.38 -15.30
N ALA A 57 13.77 -5.73 -15.12
CA ALA A 57 12.42 -6.24 -15.40
C ALA A 57 11.86 -5.71 -16.73
N GLY A 58 10.61 -6.08 -17.03
CA GLY A 58 9.80 -5.52 -18.11
C GLY A 58 9.59 -6.47 -19.28
N PHE A 59 8.71 -6.06 -20.18
CA PHE A 59 8.23 -6.89 -21.29
C PHE A 59 9.36 -7.39 -22.19
N LYS A 60 10.31 -6.51 -22.56
CA LYS A 60 11.49 -6.87 -23.37
C LYS A 60 12.34 -7.98 -22.75
N ARG A 61 12.35 -8.08 -21.42
CA ARG A 61 13.11 -9.09 -20.66
C ARG A 61 12.26 -10.29 -20.28
N ARG A 62 10.94 -10.27 -20.52
CA ARG A 62 9.96 -11.29 -20.11
C ARG A 62 10.05 -11.60 -18.60
N ARG A 63 10.24 -10.56 -17.78
CA ARG A 63 10.42 -10.66 -16.33
C ARG A 63 9.49 -9.68 -15.64
N LEU A 64 8.78 -10.17 -14.62
CA LEU A 64 7.94 -9.32 -13.76
C LEU A 64 8.80 -8.30 -13.01
N HIS A 65 8.21 -7.13 -12.72
CA HIS A 65 8.83 -6.17 -11.82
C HIS A 65 8.94 -6.78 -10.43
N ARG A 66 10.08 -6.54 -9.78
CA ARG A 66 10.28 -6.91 -8.39
C ARG A 66 9.86 -5.75 -7.51
N LEU A 67 9.21 -6.11 -6.41
CA LEU A 67 8.76 -5.19 -5.40
C LEU A 67 9.47 -5.52 -4.09
N GLU A 68 9.72 -4.49 -3.31
CA GLU A 68 10.21 -4.60 -1.94
C GLU A 68 9.44 -3.63 -1.05
N PHE A 69 9.28 -4.00 0.23
CA PHE A 69 8.70 -3.07 1.18
C PHE A 69 9.61 -1.85 1.33
N LEU A 70 9.00 -0.67 1.49
CA LEU A 70 9.74 0.44 2.04
C LEU A 70 10.23 0.08 3.45
N PRO A 71 11.43 0.53 3.87
CA PRO A 71 11.88 0.36 5.24
C PRO A 71 10.87 0.96 6.22
N ASP A 72 10.63 0.33 7.36
CA ASP A 72 9.64 0.83 8.33
C ASP A 72 10.03 2.20 8.92
N SER A 73 11.30 2.58 8.84
CA SER A 73 11.80 3.91 9.20
C SER A 73 11.52 4.98 8.14
N ASP A 74 11.04 4.59 6.96
CA ASP A 74 10.65 5.52 5.90
C ASP A 74 9.29 6.15 6.27
N PRO A 75 9.17 7.48 6.34
CA PRO A 75 7.91 8.16 6.64
C PRO A 75 6.77 7.82 5.66
N GLN A 76 7.08 7.35 4.45
CA GLN A 76 6.11 6.97 3.43
C GLN A 76 5.80 5.46 3.43
N ALA A 77 6.43 4.66 4.30
CA ALA A 77 6.19 3.22 4.35
C ALA A 77 4.74 2.85 4.66
N PHE A 78 4.08 3.67 5.47
CA PHE A 78 2.67 3.51 5.84
C PHE A 78 1.89 4.77 5.47
N GLY A 79 0.60 4.60 5.20
CA GLY A 79 -0.27 5.74 4.96
C GLY A 79 -1.72 5.34 4.75
N PHE A 80 -2.53 6.34 4.45
CA PHE A 80 -3.92 6.15 4.04
C PHE A 80 -4.05 6.29 2.52
N LEU A 81 -5.02 5.58 1.95
CA LEU A 81 -5.38 5.64 0.53
C LEU A 81 -6.90 5.71 0.40
N ASP A 82 -7.38 6.51 -0.53
CA ASP A 82 -8.80 6.53 -0.89
C ASP A 82 -9.14 5.21 -1.63
N PRO A 83 -10.21 4.48 -1.26
CA PRO A 83 -10.62 3.28 -1.98
C PRO A 83 -10.79 3.50 -3.49
N ASP A 84 -11.20 4.69 -3.92
CA ASP A 84 -11.39 5.03 -5.34
C ASP A 84 -10.07 5.12 -6.12
N GLU A 85 -8.93 5.25 -5.43
CA GLU A 85 -7.61 5.21 -6.07
C GLU A 85 -7.13 3.78 -6.37
N VAL A 86 -7.82 2.75 -5.85
CA VAL A 86 -7.45 1.36 -6.08
C VAL A 86 -7.94 0.89 -7.45
N ILE A 87 -7.00 0.69 -8.37
CA ILE A 87 -7.27 0.16 -9.71
C ILE A 87 -7.66 -1.33 -9.63
N ARG A 88 -6.88 -2.12 -8.87
CA ARG A 88 -7.10 -3.57 -8.72
C ARG A 88 -6.29 -4.20 -7.59
N GLY A 89 -6.74 -5.38 -7.17
CA GLY A 89 -5.93 -6.34 -6.44
C GLY A 89 -4.81 -6.93 -7.31
N SER A 90 -3.64 -7.12 -6.70
CA SER A 90 -2.46 -7.70 -7.34
C SER A 90 -1.91 -8.83 -6.47
N HIS A 91 -1.65 -9.98 -7.08
CA HIS A 91 -1.02 -11.11 -6.39
C HIS A 91 0.50 -10.95 -6.45
N ILE A 92 1.14 -10.70 -5.31
CA ILE A 92 2.59 -10.55 -5.20
C ILE A 92 3.20 -11.89 -4.78
N ILE A 93 4.07 -12.44 -5.64
CA ILE A 93 4.72 -13.73 -5.41
C ILE A 93 6.08 -13.48 -4.75
N PRO A 94 6.39 -14.13 -3.61
CA PRO A 94 7.71 -14.06 -3.01
C PRO A 94 8.81 -14.55 -3.96
N ALA A 95 9.95 -13.87 -3.97
CA ALA A 95 11.14 -14.23 -4.73
C ALA A 95 12.01 -15.24 -3.94
N PHE A 96 11.50 -16.46 -3.77
CA PHE A 96 12.11 -17.52 -2.94
C PHE A 96 13.59 -17.82 -3.20
N ALA A 97 14.08 -17.56 -4.42
CA ALA A 97 15.49 -17.76 -4.79
C ALA A 97 16.46 -16.71 -4.22
N ARG A 98 15.99 -15.82 -3.32
CA ARG A 98 16.79 -14.74 -2.72
C ARG A 98 16.85 -14.95 -1.21
N ASP A 99 18.06 -15.11 -0.68
CA ASP A 99 18.29 -15.41 0.76
C ASP A 99 17.80 -14.29 1.70
N GLU A 100 17.71 -13.06 1.20
CA GLU A 100 17.33 -11.85 1.95
C GLU A 100 15.84 -11.79 2.35
N GLN A 101 14.96 -12.60 1.72
CA GLN A 101 13.52 -12.52 1.99
C GLN A 101 13.04 -13.23 3.27
N ARG A 102 13.95 -13.89 4.00
CA ARG A 102 13.60 -14.62 5.24
C ARG A 102 13.12 -13.71 6.38
N HIS A 103 13.47 -12.43 6.38
CA HIS A 103 13.13 -11.51 7.47
C HIS A 103 11.72 -10.88 7.36
N TYR A 104 11.12 -10.83 6.17
CA TYR A 104 9.82 -10.17 5.97
C TYR A 104 8.62 -11.11 6.08
N LEU A 105 8.83 -12.44 6.01
CA LEU A 105 7.79 -13.45 6.22
C LEU A 105 7.45 -13.68 7.70
N ARG A 106 8.06 -12.92 8.64
CA ARG A 106 7.90 -13.12 10.09
C ARG A 106 6.91 -12.15 10.76
N MET A 107 6.23 -11.29 10.01
CA MET A 107 5.35 -10.23 10.57
C MET A 107 3.87 -10.61 10.64
N ASP A 108 3.51 -11.89 10.55
CA ASP A 108 2.12 -12.36 10.70
C ASP A 108 1.74 -12.78 12.13
N ARG A 109 2.61 -12.57 13.13
CA ARG A 109 2.17 -12.64 14.53
C ARG A 109 1.71 -11.27 15.00
N LEU A 110 0.42 -11.01 14.75
CA LEU A 110 -0.35 -10.01 15.50
C LEU A 110 -0.52 -10.48 16.94
N ASP A 111 0.58 -10.56 17.70
CA ASP A 111 0.55 -10.65 19.15
C ASP A 111 0.31 -9.23 19.69
N GLY A 112 -0.94 -8.74 19.70
CA GLY A 112 -1.15 -7.41 20.28
C GLY A 112 -2.52 -6.73 20.21
N TYR A 113 -3.54 -7.30 19.58
CA TYR A 113 -4.89 -6.74 19.71
C TYR A 113 -5.66 -7.44 20.83
N PRO A 114 -5.94 -6.77 21.97
CA PRO A 114 -6.87 -7.32 22.94
C PRO A 114 -8.27 -7.32 22.33
N ALA A 115 -8.92 -8.49 22.36
CA ALA A 115 -10.34 -8.63 22.04
C ALA A 115 -11.14 -7.71 22.97
N ARG A 116 -11.87 -6.76 22.40
CA ARG A 116 -12.88 -6.00 23.13
C ARG A 116 -14.15 -6.84 23.21
N VAL A 117 -14.58 -7.12 24.44
CA VAL A 117 -15.96 -7.48 24.83
C VAL A 117 -16.67 -6.19 25.19
#